data_AF-A0A7V5R8M4-F1
#
_entry.id   AF-A0A7V5R8M4-F1
#
_cell.length_a   1.000
_cell.length_b   1.000
_cell.length_c   1.000
_cell.angle_alpha   90.00
_cell.angle_beta   90.00
_cell.angle_gamma   90.00
#
_symmetry.space_group_name_H-M   'P 1'
#
loop_
_entity.id
_entity.type
_entity.pdbx_description
1 polymer ?
#
loop_
_entity_poly.entity_id
_entity_poly.type
_entity_poly.pdbx_seq_one_letter_code
_entity_poly.pdbx_strand_id
1 'polypeptide(L)'
;ELEQTGKVKKALHIHSPVDGIVVKVGVRKGQYVTPKTELYMIADLSNIWVYADIYEYELPWVAIGDKVEMTLAAIPGKTFTGHLSYIYPYADSKTRTIKARLIFDNKELLLKPEMFANIKIFAGKQTNVIVIPKEAVVQSGKFKQVFVVTAPGKFEPRRVKLGLESDGRVVVLSGVTAGEEVVTSAQFLIDSESNLREATAKMMENLKENAKKKKSTDQDQDKTTETRQNDK
;
A
#
# COMPACT_ATOMS: atom_id res chain seq x y z
N GLU A 1 17.30 50.21 -33.39
CA GLU A 1 17.45 51.48 -32.62
C GLU A 1 18.83 52.15 -32.74
N LEU A 2 19.96 51.46 -32.53
CA LEU A 2 21.29 52.10 -32.65
C LEU A 2 21.56 52.59 -34.08
N GLU A 3 21.23 51.76 -35.07
CA GLU A 3 21.26 52.11 -36.51
C GLU A 3 20.30 53.24 -36.89
N GLN A 4 19.20 53.43 -36.14
CA GLN A 4 18.20 54.46 -36.42
C GLN A 4 18.52 55.80 -35.74
N THR A 5 19.26 55.79 -34.63
CA THR A 5 19.46 56.99 -33.80
C THR A 5 20.89 57.50 -33.76
N GLY A 6 21.88 56.69 -34.15
CA GLY A 6 23.30 57.04 -34.12
C GLY A 6 23.87 57.32 -32.71
N LYS A 7 23.10 57.04 -31.65
CA LYS A 7 23.50 57.31 -30.26
C LYS A 7 23.88 56.03 -29.54
N VAL A 8 25.06 56.04 -28.91
CA VAL A 8 25.54 54.93 -28.07
C VAL A 8 24.67 54.80 -26.80
N LYS A 9 23.98 53.68 -26.63
CA LYS A 9 23.25 53.36 -25.40
C LYS A 9 24.21 52.80 -24.35
N LYS A 10 24.43 53.55 -23.27
CA LYS A 10 25.25 53.12 -22.11
C LYS A 10 24.47 52.31 -21.07
N ALA A 11 23.15 52.27 -21.17
CA ALA A 11 22.26 51.53 -20.29
C ALA A 11 21.33 50.64 -21.13
N LEU A 12 21.10 49.42 -20.63
CA LEU A 12 20.20 48.44 -21.22
C LEU A 12 19.08 48.13 -20.23
N HIS A 13 17.83 48.19 -20.71
CA HIS A 13 16.70 47.62 -19.98
C HIS A 13 16.54 46.17 -20.37
N ILE A 14 16.53 45.29 -19.37
CA ILE A 14 16.29 43.87 -19.54
C ILE A 14 14.86 43.62 -19.06
N HIS A 15 13.99 43.21 -19.98
CA HIS A 15 12.61 42.82 -19.69
C HIS A 15 12.53 41.31 -19.47
N SER A 16 11.50 40.87 -18.74
CA SER A 16 11.20 39.45 -18.65
C SER A 16 10.79 38.93 -20.03
N PRO A 17 11.34 37.79 -20.50
CA PRO A 17 10.89 37.16 -21.74
C PRO A 17 9.55 36.43 -21.59
N VAL A 18 9.10 36.21 -20.35
CA VAL A 18 7.89 35.43 -20.02
C VAL A 18 7.10 36.10 -18.90
N ASP A 19 5.79 35.86 -18.88
CA ASP A 19 4.98 36.16 -17.71
C ASP A 19 5.26 35.14 -16.60
N GLY A 20 5.22 35.58 -15.34
CA GLY A 20 5.44 34.70 -14.21
C GLY A 20 5.72 35.44 -12.92
N ILE A 21 6.07 34.68 -11.89
CA ILE A 21 6.37 35.19 -10.55
C ILE A 21 7.88 35.14 -10.34
N VAL A 22 8.45 36.24 -9.83
CA VAL A 22 9.86 36.29 -9.45
C VAL A 22 10.06 35.45 -8.18
N VAL A 23 10.68 34.28 -8.34
CA VAL A 23 10.96 33.34 -7.23
C VAL A 23 12.33 33.59 -6.59
N LYS A 24 13.24 34.26 -7.30
CA LYS A 24 14.56 34.61 -6.79
C LYS A 24 15.05 35.93 -7.38
N VAL A 25 15.63 36.76 -6.53
CA VAL A 25 16.32 37.99 -6.91
C VAL A 25 17.81 37.78 -6.65
N GLY A 26 18.60 37.63 -7.71
CA GLY A 26 20.03 37.34 -7.65
C GLY A 26 20.94 38.57 -7.62
N VAL A 27 20.39 39.75 -7.94
CA VAL A 27 21.14 41.01 -7.96
C VAL A 27 20.43 42.13 -7.21
N ARG A 28 21.20 43.04 -6.62
CA ARG A 28 20.72 44.30 -6.02
C ARG A 28 21.40 45.51 -6.66
N LYS A 29 20.77 46.67 -6.51
CA LYS A 29 21.30 47.95 -7.01
C LYS A 29 22.74 48.17 -6.53
N GLY A 30 23.62 48.55 -7.45
CA GLY A 30 25.04 48.82 -7.17
C GLY A 30 25.97 47.62 -7.33
N GLN A 31 25.44 46.41 -7.53
CA GLN A 31 26.28 45.24 -7.83
C GLN A 31 26.76 45.23 -9.28
N TYR A 32 27.99 44.77 -9.46
CA TYR A 32 28.55 44.43 -10.76
C TYR A 32 28.00 43.07 -11.22
N VAL A 33 27.55 42.99 -12.47
CA VAL A 33 26.97 41.78 -13.05
C VAL A 33 27.77 41.32 -14.26
N THR A 34 27.81 40.01 -14.48
CA THR A 34 28.46 39.37 -15.62
C THR A 34 27.44 38.57 -16.42
N PRO A 35 27.76 38.10 -17.64
CA PRO A 35 26.87 37.23 -18.41
C PRO A 35 26.50 35.91 -17.71
N LYS A 36 27.28 35.47 -16.71
CA LYS A 36 26.99 34.29 -15.89
C LYS A 36 26.14 34.60 -14.65
N THR A 37 25.89 35.89 -14.37
CA THR A 37 25.13 36.30 -13.20
C THR A 37 23.64 36.13 -13.46
N GLU A 38 23.01 35.25 -12.68
CA GLU A 38 21.56 35.12 -12.64
C GLU A 38 20.96 36.37 -11.97
N LEU A 39 20.27 37.20 -12.75
CA LEU A 39 19.66 38.44 -12.24
C LEU A 39 18.36 38.14 -11.49
N TYR A 40 17.49 37.36 -12.11
CA TYR A 40 16.18 36.96 -11.59
C TYR A 40 15.85 35.54 -12.04
N MET A 41 15.13 34.82 -11.20
CA MET A 41 14.47 33.57 -11.58
C MET A 41 12.98 33.83 -11.61
N ILE A 42 12.34 33.53 -12.75
CA ILE A 42 10.92 33.74 -12.99
C ILE A 42 10.31 32.38 -13.30
N ALA A 43 9.23 32.05 -12.60
CA ALA A 43 8.52 30.80 -12.78
C ALA A 43 7.03 31.04 -12.99
N ASP A 44 6.43 30.29 -13.91
CA ASP A 44 4.98 30.14 -13.98
C ASP A 44 4.56 29.09 -12.93
N LEU A 45 3.77 29.54 -11.95
CA LEU A 45 3.28 28.70 -10.86
C LEU A 45 1.83 28.23 -11.09
N SER A 46 1.25 28.46 -12.27
CA SER A 46 -0.13 28.07 -12.60
C SER A 46 -0.33 26.56 -12.56
N ASN A 47 0.71 25.78 -12.81
CA ASN A 47 0.76 24.34 -12.57
C ASN A 47 1.96 24.02 -11.70
N ILE A 48 1.77 23.18 -10.68
CA ILE A 48 2.86 22.78 -9.80
C ILE A 48 3.15 21.30 -9.94
N TRP A 49 4.44 20.97 -9.87
CA TRP A 49 4.90 19.60 -9.79
C TRP A 49 5.08 19.23 -8.34
N VAL A 50 4.56 18.05 -8.00
CA VAL A 50 4.74 17.46 -6.68
C VAL A 50 5.47 16.14 -6.85
N TYR A 51 6.57 15.98 -6.13
CA TYR A 51 7.30 14.73 -6.09
C TYR A 51 6.82 13.88 -4.92
N ALA A 52 6.37 12.67 -5.22
CA ALA A 52 6.06 11.65 -4.23
C ALA A 52 7.12 10.55 -4.30
N ASP A 53 7.51 10.04 -3.14
CA ASP A 53 8.41 8.90 -3.03
C ASP A 53 7.55 7.63 -2.85
N ILE A 54 7.66 6.70 -3.79
CA ILE A 54 6.91 5.44 -3.82
C ILE A 54 7.83 4.30 -3.41
N TYR A 55 7.38 3.39 -2.54
CA TYR A 55 8.19 2.23 -2.19
C TYR A 55 8.22 1.19 -3.30
N GLU A 56 9.32 0.43 -3.39
CA GLU A 56 9.52 -0.60 -4.42
C GLU A 56 8.39 -1.64 -4.48
N TYR A 57 7.85 -2.03 -3.31
CA TYR A 57 6.76 -3.02 -3.24
C TYR A 57 5.40 -2.47 -3.69
N GLU A 58 5.22 -1.15 -3.74
CA GLU A 58 3.99 -0.49 -4.19
C GLU A 58 4.01 -0.22 -5.69
N LEU A 59 5.22 -0.07 -6.26
CA LEU A 59 5.45 0.27 -7.66
C LEU A 59 4.63 -0.55 -8.66
N PRO A 60 4.44 -1.89 -8.52
CA PRO A 60 3.74 -2.66 -9.54
C PRO A 60 2.27 -2.27 -9.70
N TRP A 61 1.70 -1.53 -8.75
CA TRP A 61 0.28 -1.16 -8.75
C TRP A 61 0.07 0.29 -9.16
N VAL A 62 1.14 1.09 -9.19
CA VAL A 62 1.10 2.49 -9.57
C VAL A 62 1.39 2.63 -11.06
N ALA A 63 0.54 3.36 -11.76
CA ALA A 63 0.65 3.61 -13.19
C ALA A 63 0.60 5.10 -13.52
N ILE A 64 1.23 5.46 -14.65
CA ILE A 64 1.07 6.80 -15.23
C ILE A 64 -0.40 7.01 -15.60
N GLY A 65 -0.94 8.16 -15.22
CA GLY A 65 -2.35 8.51 -15.39
C GLY A 65 -3.22 8.20 -14.16
N ASP A 66 -2.70 7.54 -13.13
CA ASP A 66 -3.44 7.31 -11.89
C ASP A 66 -3.94 8.63 -11.31
N LYS A 67 -5.21 8.64 -10.89
CA LYS A 67 -5.80 9.78 -10.18
C LYS A 67 -5.09 9.94 -8.84
N VAL A 68 -4.77 11.18 -8.48
CA VAL A 68 -4.20 11.50 -7.17
C VAL A 68 -5.00 12.58 -6.48
N GLU A 69 -5.06 12.48 -5.15
CA GLU A 69 -5.57 13.52 -4.27
C GLU A 69 -4.46 14.00 -3.35
N MET A 70 -4.39 15.31 -3.16
CA MET A 70 -3.38 15.97 -2.35
C MET A 70 -4.04 16.82 -1.29
N THR A 71 -3.51 16.73 -0.07
CA THR A 71 -3.91 17.57 1.07
C THR A 71 -2.67 18.18 1.70
N LEU A 72 -2.78 19.40 2.21
CA LEU A 72 -1.68 20.13 2.83
C LEU A 72 -2.10 20.60 4.22
N ALA A 73 -1.21 20.47 5.20
CA ALA A 73 -1.44 21.02 6.53
C ALA A 73 -1.58 22.55 6.50
N ALA A 74 -0.91 23.21 5.55
CA ALA A 74 -0.97 24.66 5.37
C ALA A 74 -2.32 25.17 4.81
N ILE A 75 -3.15 24.28 4.23
CA ILE A 75 -4.44 24.62 3.62
C ILE A 75 -5.47 23.56 4.07
N PRO A 76 -5.87 23.60 5.35
CA PRO A 76 -6.78 22.60 5.90
C PRO A 76 -8.15 22.65 5.21
N GLY A 77 -8.74 21.48 4.99
CA GLY A 77 -10.09 21.34 4.40
C GLY A 77 -10.15 21.43 2.87
N LYS A 78 -9.03 21.72 2.18
CA LYS A 78 -8.97 21.71 0.71
C LYS A 78 -8.24 20.48 0.20
N THR A 79 -8.89 19.76 -0.72
CA THR A 79 -8.30 18.63 -1.44
C THR A 79 -8.04 19.07 -2.88
N PHE A 80 -6.80 18.89 -3.32
CA PHE A 80 -6.39 19.15 -4.69
C PHE A 80 -6.41 17.83 -5.45
N THR A 81 -6.94 17.86 -6.67
CA THR A 81 -6.97 16.68 -7.54
C THR A 81 -5.96 16.85 -8.66
N GLY A 82 -5.31 15.75 -9.02
CA GLY A 82 -4.29 15.73 -10.05
C GLY A 82 -4.16 14.33 -10.64
N HIS A 83 -3.08 14.12 -11.37
CA HIS A 83 -2.73 12.81 -11.89
C HIS A 83 -1.23 12.57 -11.80
N LEU A 84 -0.87 11.29 -11.76
CA LEU A 84 0.51 10.87 -11.90
C LEU A 84 0.95 11.07 -13.36
N SER A 85 1.94 11.94 -13.56
CA SER A 85 2.43 12.30 -14.90
C SER A 85 3.63 11.46 -15.31
N TYR A 86 4.49 11.09 -14.35
CA TYR A 86 5.74 10.40 -14.67
C TYR A 86 6.26 9.60 -13.48
N ILE A 87 6.82 8.42 -13.74
CA ILE A 87 7.54 7.59 -12.78
C ILE A 87 9.00 7.56 -13.23
N TYR A 88 9.93 7.95 -12.37
CA TYR A 88 11.34 7.94 -12.72
C TYR A 88 11.88 6.51 -12.85
N PRO A 89 12.76 6.23 -13.83
CA PRO A 89 13.20 4.87 -14.13
C PRO A 89 14.29 4.34 -13.19
N TYR A 90 14.56 5.03 -12.07
CA TYR A 90 15.60 4.67 -11.11
C TYR A 90 15.11 4.89 -9.67
N ALA A 91 15.54 4.00 -8.79
CA ALA A 91 15.31 4.11 -7.35
C ALA A 91 16.44 4.89 -6.68
N ASP A 92 16.11 5.65 -5.65
CA ASP A 92 17.09 6.23 -4.74
C ASP A 92 17.62 5.13 -3.80
N SER A 93 18.93 4.90 -3.81
CA SER A 93 19.57 3.81 -3.06
C SER A 93 19.55 4.03 -1.55
N LYS A 94 19.41 5.28 -1.07
CA LYS A 94 19.39 5.60 0.36
C LYS A 94 18.01 5.38 0.95
N THR A 95 16.97 5.83 0.26
CA THR A 95 15.58 5.73 0.74
C THR A 95 14.87 4.47 0.27
N ARG A 96 15.42 3.78 -0.75
CA ARG A 96 14.75 2.66 -1.46
C ARG A 96 13.37 3.03 -1.98
N THR A 97 13.25 4.27 -2.46
CA THR A 97 12.03 4.80 -3.05
C THR A 97 12.26 5.20 -4.50
N ILE A 98 11.19 5.21 -5.27
CA ILE A 98 11.17 5.66 -6.66
C ILE A 98 10.39 6.97 -6.68
N LYS A 99 10.97 7.99 -7.33
CA LYS A 99 10.30 9.28 -7.46
C LYS A 99 9.20 9.19 -8.50
N ALA A 100 8.02 9.68 -8.15
CA ALA A 100 6.93 9.94 -9.07
C ALA A 100 6.62 11.44 -9.10
N ARG A 101 6.39 11.97 -10.31
CA ARG A 101 5.99 13.35 -10.53
C ARG A 101 4.50 13.40 -10.78
N LEU A 102 3.83 14.20 -9.97
CA LEU A 102 2.41 14.48 -10.01
C LEU A 102 2.20 15.92 -10.49
N ILE A 103 1.11 16.18 -11.20
CA ILE A 103 0.77 17.52 -11.69
C ILE A 103 -0.55 17.95 -11.06
N PHE A 104 -0.56 19.16 -10.51
CA PHE A 104 -1.73 19.80 -9.94
C PHE A 104 -1.91 21.20 -10.50
N ASP A 105 -3.17 21.56 -10.75
CA ASP A 105 -3.58 22.90 -11.11
C ASP A 105 -3.46 23.84 -9.90
N ASN A 106 -2.96 25.04 -10.14
CA ASN A 106 -2.68 26.05 -9.12
C ASN A 106 -3.11 27.45 -9.58
N LYS A 107 -4.25 27.58 -10.28
CA LYS A 107 -4.79 28.88 -10.72
C LYS A 107 -4.94 29.92 -9.61
N GLU A 108 -5.28 29.47 -8.40
CA GLU A 108 -5.45 30.34 -7.22
C GLU A 108 -4.11 30.67 -6.52
N LEU A 109 -2.98 30.12 -7.00
CA LEU A 109 -1.63 30.31 -6.44
C LEU A 109 -1.51 29.97 -4.94
N LEU A 110 -2.35 29.05 -4.48
CA LEU A 110 -2.35 28.58 -3.09
C LEU A 110 -1.19 27.62 -2.81
N LEU A 111 -0.84 26.80 -3.80
CA LEU A 111 0.26 25.85 -3.71
C LEU A 111 1.56 26.60 -3.96
N LYS A 112 2.47 26.55 -2.99
CA LYS A 112 3.79 27.17 -3.09
C LYS A 112 4.86 26.10 -3.21
N PRO A 113 5.93 26.34 -3.98
CA PRO A 113 7.09 25.44 -4.00
C PRO A 113 7.63 25.19 -2.59
N GLU A 114 8.30 24.05 -2.41
CA GLU A 114 8.89 23.60 -1.13
C GLU A 114 7.88 23.33 0.01
N MET A 115 6.57 23.31 -0.26
CA MET A 115 5.57 22.86 0.69
C MET A 115 5.53 21.33 0.78
N PHE A 116 5.34 20.81 2.00
CA PHE A 116 5.00 19.41 2.22
C PHE A 116 3.51 19.17 1.96
N ALA A 117 3.22 18.01 1.38
CA ALA A 117 1.86 17.59 1.07
C ALA A 117 1.71 16.09 1.31
N ASN A 118 0.50 15.68 1.71
CA ASN A 118 0.10 14.29 1.79
C ASN A 118 -0.59 13.91 0.48
N ILE A 119 -0.13 12.82 -0.13
CA ILE A 119 -0.66 12.33 -1.40
C ILE A 119 -1.37 11.00 -1.17
N LYS A 120 -2.60 10.89 -1.68
CA LYS A 120 -3.31 9.63 -1.87
C LYS A 120 -3.34 9.30 -3.36
N ILE A 121 -2.64 8.24 -3.76
CA ILE A 121 -2.64 7.74 -5.14
C ILE A 121 -3.69 6.65 -5.26
N PHE A 122 -4.64 6.81 -6.18
CA PHE A 122 -5.65 5.79 -6.47
C PHE A 122 -5.10 4.78 -7.48
N ALA A 123 -4.18 3.95 -6.98
CA ALA A 123 -3.42 2.97 -7.75
C ALA A 123 -4.20 1.65 -7.96
N GLY A 124 -3.82 0.91 -9.00
CA GLY A 124 -4.17 -0.51 -9.14
C GLY A 124 -5.66 -0.81 -9.09
N LYS A 125 -6.48 -0.09 -9.86
CA LYS A 125 -7.94 -0.32 -9.94
C LYS A 125 -8.24 -1.75 -10.40
N GLN A 126 -8.39 -2.65 -9.43
CA GLN A 126 -8.81 -4.02 -9.69
C GLN A 126 -10.34 -4.03 -9.74
N THR A 127 -10.87 -4.30 -10.93
CA THR A 127 -12.30 -4.54 -11.10
C THR A 127 -12.57 -6.03 -10.89
N ASN A 128 -13.72 -6.35 -10.29
CA ASN A 128 -14.16 -7.73 -10.06
C ASN A 128 -13.24 -8.56 -9.13
N VAL A 129 -12.83 -7.98 -8.00
CA VAL A 129 -12.08 -8.69 -6.95
C VAL A 129 -12.88 -8.86 -5.68
N ILE A 130 -12.63 -9.96 -4.98
CA ILE A 130 -13.24 -10.24 -3.68
C ILE A 130 -12.44 -9.48 -2.64
N VAL A 131 -13.12 -8.70 -1.80
CA VAL A 131 -12.51 -7.97 -0.69
C VAL A 131 -13.18 -8.39 0.62
N ILE A 132 -12.39 -8.47 1.67
CA ILE A 132 -12.85 -8.70 3.04
C ILE A 132 -12.31 -7.61 3.96
N PRO A 133 -12.97 -7.31 5.09
CA PRO A 133 -12.41 -6.46 6.13
C PRO A 133 -11.07 -7.02 6.62
N LYS A 134 -10.08 -6.17 6.85
CA LYS A 134 -8.76 -6.58 7.33
C LYS A 134 -8.85 -7.31 8.66
N GLU A 135 -9.80 -6.90 9.49
CA GLU A 135 -10.05 -7.45 10.83
C GLU A 135 -10.52 -8.91 10.78
N ALA A 136 -11.05 -9.38 9.65
CA ALA A 136 -11.43 -10.78 9.45
C ALA A 136 -10.22 -11.71 9.20
N VAL A 137 -9.05 -11.15 8.93
CA VAL A 137 -7.84 -11.93 8.63
C VAL A 137 -7.11 -12.29 9.92
N VAL A 138 -6.95 -13.60 10.14
CA VAL A 138 -6.17 -14.14 11.25
C VAL A 138 -4.81 -14.58 10.77
N GLN A 139 -3.77 -14.03 11.37
CA GLN A 139 -2.38 -14.44 11.13
C GLN A 139 -2.03 -15.58 12.11
N SER A 140 -2.00 -16.83 11.63
CA SER A 140 -1.58 -17.98 12.42
C SER A 140 -0.18 -18.42 12.02
N GLY A 141 0.83 -17.93 12.75
CA GLY A 141 2.23 -18.19 12.46
C GLY A 141 2.64 -17.73 11.06
N LYS A 142 2.87 -18.69 10.15
CA LYS A 142 3.39 -18.45 8.79
C LYS A 142 2.33 -18.26 7.72
N PHE A 143 1.04 -18.49 8.00
CA PHE A 143 -0.02 -18.36 7.01
C PHE A 143 -1.16 -17.47 7.51
N LYS A 144 -1.88 -16.89 6.55
CA LYS A 144 -3.08 -16.09 6.80
C LYS A 144 -4.31 -16.95 6.53
N GLN A 145 -5.30 -16.85 7.41
CA GLN A 145 -6.55 -17.59 7.30
C GLN A 145 -7.74 -16.71 7.67
N VAL A 146 -8.92 -17.10 7.21
CA VAL A 146 -10.21 -16.49 7.58
C VAL A 146 -11.15 -17.59 8.03
N PHE A 147 -12.20 -17.23 8.76
CA PHE A 147 -13.26 -18.16 9.16
C PHE A 147 -14.50 -17.87 8.34
N VAL A 148 -14.88 -18.82 7.48
CA VAL A 148 -16.08 -18.73 6.62
C VAL A 148 -17.26 -19.37 7.34
N VAL A 149 -18.41 -18.68 7.34
CA VAL A 149 -19.66 -19.20 7.90
C VAL A 149 -20.29 -20.17 6.90
N THR A 150 -20.40 -21.45 7.28
CA THR A 150 -21.01 -22.49 6.43
C THR A 150 -22.45 -22.79 6.82
N ALA A 151 -22.80 -22.56 8.09
CA ALA A 151 -24.14 -22.62 8.63
C ALA A 151 -24.19 -21.80 9.94
N PRO A 152 -25.37 -21.48 10.50
CA PRO A 152 -25.47 -20.82 11.79
C PRO A 152 -24.65 -21.55 12.87
N GLY A 153 -23.65 -20.88 13.43
CA GLY A 153 -22.76 -21.43 14.45
C GLY A 153 -21.69 -22.41 13.94
N LYS A 154 -21.55 -22.63 12.62
CA LYS A 154 -20.51 -23.49 12.03
C LYS A 154 -19.56 -22.70 11.16
N PHE A 155 -18.27 -22.86 11.43
CA PHE A 155 -17.22 -22.05 10.83
C PHE A 155 -16.11 -22.94 10.30
N GLU A 156 -15.66 -22.63 9.09
CA GLU A 156 -14.58 -23.35 8.43
C GLU A 156 -13.34 -22.45 8.36
N PRO A 157 -12.21 -22.83 8.98
CA PRO A 157 -10.96 -22.12 8.81
C PRO A 157 -10.43 -22.36 7.40
N ARG A 158 -10.26 -21.29 6.62
CA ARG A 158 -9.79 -21.37 5.25
C ARG A 158 -8.56 -20.51 5.05
N ARG A 159 -7.52 -21.11 4.49
CA ARG A 159 -6.29 -20.39 4.13
C ARG A 159 -6.56 -19.46 2.97
N VAL A 160 -6.06 -18.23 3.07
CA VAL A 160 -6.25 -17.21 2.04
C VAL A 160 -4.92 -16.70 1.52
N LYS A 161 -4.89 -16.41 0.22
CA LYS A 161 -3.84 -15.55 -0.37
C LYS A 161 -4.42 -14.16 -0.50
N LEU A 162 -3.71 -13.18 0.03
CA LEU A 162 -4.15 -11.79 0.05
C LEU A 162 -3.36 -10.95 -0.95
N GLY A 163 -4.02 -9.93 -1.49
CA GLY A 163 -3.46 -8.92 -2.38
C GLY A 163 -3.41 -7.54 -1.71
N LEU A 164 -3.79 -6.51 -2.47
CA LEU A 164 -3.79 -5.10 -2.03
C LEU A 164 -4.68 -4.89 -0.81
N GLU A 165 -4.13 -4.22 0.18
CA GLU A 165 -4.86 -3.67 1.31
C GLU A 165 -5.12 -2.18 1.07
N SER A 166 -6.38 -1.75 1.13
CA SER A 166 -6.76 -0.36 0.96
C SER A 166 -8.04 -0.05 1.73
N ASP A 167 -8.09 1.11 2.39
CA ASP A 167 -9.23 1.61 3.15
C ASP A 167 -9.83 0.54 4.11
N GLY A 168 -8.98 -0.12 4.90
CA GLY A 168 -9.38 -1.13 5.90
C GLY A 168 -9.85 -2.47 5.32
N ARG A 169 -9.78 -2.64 4.00
CA ARG A 169 -10.15 -3.88 3.30
C ARG A 169 -8.93 -4.49 2.63
N VAL A 170 -8.97 -5.80 2.43
CA VAL A 170 -7.91 -6.53 1.75
C VAL A 170 -8.49 -7.39 0.65
N VAL A 171 -7.84 -7.38 -0.52
CA VAL A 171 -8.17 -8.24 -1.65
C VAL A 171 -7.85 -9.68 -1.32
N VAL A 172 -8.78 -10.59 -1.60
CA VAL A 172 -8.58 -12.04 -1.53
C VAL A 172 -8.31 -12.57 -2.93
N LEU A 173 -7.08 -13.02 -3.16
CA LEU A 173 -6.65 -13.63 -4.43
C LEU A 173 -7.11 -15.07 -4.55
N SER A 174 -7.19 -15.79 -3.44
CA SER A 174 -7.71 -17.17 -3.39
C SER A 174 -8.15 -17.55 -1.99
N GLY A 175 -9.13 -18.44 -1.89
CA GLY A 175 -9.57 -19.04 -0.63
C GLY A 175 -10.88 -18.48 -0.10
N VAL A 176 -11.53 -17.53 -0.76
CA VAL A 176 -12.92 -17.11 -0.47
C VAL A 176 -13.60 -16.87 -1.81
N THR A 177 -14.87 -17.23 -1.92
CA THR A 177 -15.71 -16.95 -3.09
C THR A 177 -16.72 -15.83 -2.81
N ALA A 178 -17.14 -15.13 -3.84
CA ALA A 178 -18.14 -14.07 -3.71
C ALA A 178 -19.44 -14.63 -3.12
N GLY A 179 -20.02 -13.93 -2.15
CA GLY A 179 -21.24 -14.35 -1.45
C GLY A 179 -21.00 -15.16 -0.16
N GLU A 180 -19.76 -15.56 0.13
CA GLU A 180 -19.43 -16.17 1.42
C GLU A 180 -19.34 -15.14 2.55
N GLU A 181 -19.87 -15.48 3.73
CA GLU A 181 -19.77 -14.65 4.93
C GLU A 181 -18.50 -15.00 5.71
N VAL A 182 -17.76 -13.96 6.13
CA VAL A 182 -16.54 -14.08 6.93
C VAL A 182 -16.70 -13.40 8.28
N VAL A 183 -16.12 -13.99 9.32
CA VAL A 183 -16.21 -13.43 10.67
C VAL A 183 -15.19 -12.30 10.87
N THR A 184 -15.64 -11.16 11.39
CA THR A 184 -14.82 -9.95 11.63
C THR A 184 -14.46 -9.71 13.10
N SER A 185 -15.12 -10.36 14.07
CA SER A 185 -15.01 -10.02 15.49
C SER A 185 -14.03 -10.92 16.27
N ALA A 186 -13.11 -10.28 17.00
CA ALA A 186 -12.05 -10.92 17.79
C ALA A 186 -12.56 -11.78 18.96
N GLN A 187 -13.73 -11.47 19.55
CA GLN A 187 -14.31 -12.26 20.66
C GLN A 187 -14.63 -13.69 20.20
N PHE A 188 -15.12 -13.84 18.96
CA PHE A 188 -15.49 -15.12 18.37
C PHE A 188 -14.26 -15.99 18.04
N LEU A 189 -13.15 -15.36 17.64
CA LEU A 189 -11.90 -16.05 17.30
C LEU A 189 -11.28 -16.74 18.52
N ILE A 190 -11.40 -16.13 19.70
CA ILE A 190 -10.89 -16.67 20.98
C ILE A 190 -11.68 -17.92 21.39
N ASP A 191 -13.01 -17.88 21.30
CA ASP A 191 -13.86 -19.02 21.60
C ASP A 191 -13.65 -20.16 20.60
N SER A 192 -13.39 -19.83 19.33
CA SER A 192 -13.12 -20.82 18.28
C SER A 192 -11.74 -21.46 18.37
N GLU A 193 -10.69 -20.72 18.74
CA GLU A 193 -9.36 -21.32 18.98
C GLU A 193 -9.39 -22.25 20.21
N SER A 194 -10.11 -21.86 21.26
CA SER A 194 -10.30 -22.70 22.45
C SER A 194 -11.02 -24.01 22.09
N ASN A 195 -12.11 -23.92 21.33
CA ASN A 195 -12.83 -25.09 20.81
C ASN A 195 -12.00 -25.95 19.85
N LEU A 196 -11.17 -25.35 18.98
CA LEU A 196 -10.30 -26.07 18.06
C LEU A 196 -9.16 -26.80 18.79
N ARG A 197 -8.54 -26.15 19.78
CA ARG A 197 -7.55 -26.79 20.67
C ARG A 197 -8.16 -27.96 21.44
N GLU A 198 -9.39 -27.80 21.92
CA GLU A 198 -10.12 -28.86 22.60
C GLU A 198 -10.48 -30.02 21.67
N ALA A 199 -10.98 -29.73 20.46
CA ALA A 199 -11.30 -30.76 19.46
C ALA A 199 -10.06 -31.52 18.97
N THR A 200 -8.94 -30.82 18.74
CA THR A 200 -7.66 -31.44 18.35
C THR A 200 -7.06 -32.27 19.49
N ALA A 201 -7.18 -31.83 20.74
CA ALA A 201 -6.78 -32.61 21.91
C ALA A 201 -7.60 -33.91 22.03
N LYS A 202 -8.93 -33.82 21.93
CA LYS A 202 -9.84 -34.98 21.96
C LYS A 202 -9.58 -35.96 20.81
N MET A 203 -9.28 -35.46 19.61
CA MET A 203 -8.92 -36.30 18.47
C MET A 203 -7.60 -37.04 18.68
N MET A 204 -6.57 -36.36 19.21
CA MET A 204 -5.30 -37.00 19.56
C MET A 204 -5.42 -38.01 20.70
N GLU A 205 -6.31 -37.77 21.66
CA GLU A 205 -6.64 -38.71 22.73
C GLU A 205 -7.32 -39.97 22.19
N ASN A 206 -8.35 -39.81 21.34
CA ASN A 206 -9.02 -40.93 20.66
C ASN A 206 -8.07 -41.75 19.78
N LEU A 207 -7.12 -41.13 19.09
CA LEU A 207 -6.10 -41.84 18.31
C LEU A 207 -5.16 -42.67 19.20
N LYS A 208 -4.81 -42.17 20.39
CA LYS A 208 -4.00 -42.90 21.37
C LYS A 208 -4.77 -44.05 22.01
N GLU A 209 -6.06 -43.86 22.33
CA GLU A 209 -6.92 -44.92 22.86
C GLU A 209 -7.15 -46.03 21.83
N ASN A 210 -7.41 -45.69 20.57
CA ASN A 210 -7.56 -46.66 19.49
C ASN A 210 -6.25 -47.42 19.22
N ALA A 211 -5.09 -46.77 19.31
CA ALA A 211 -3.79 -47.43 19.22
C ALA A 211 -3.50 -48.36 20.42
N LYS A 212 -3.95 -48.02 21.64
CA LYS A 212 -3.88 -48.90 22.81
C LYS A 212 -4.81 -50.11 22.68
N LYS A 213 -6.06 -49.91 22.25
CA LYS A 213 -7.01 -51.01 22.01
C LYS A 213 -6.50 -51.99 20.95
N LYS A 214 -5.88 -51.49 19.88
CA LYS A 214 -5.28 -52.36 18.85
C LYS A 214 -4.13 -53.22 19.39
N LYS A 215 -3.32 -52.69 20.30
CA LYS A 215 -2.24 -53.45 20.98
C LYS A 215 -2.74 -54.48 22.00
N SER A 216 -3.86 -54.22 22.69
CA SER A 216 -4.45 -55.20 23.61
C SER A 216 -5.17 -56.34 22.88
N THR A 217 -5.79 -56.08 21.72
CA THR A 217 -6.44 -57.12 20.92
C THR A 217 -5.43 -58.08 20.27
N ASP A 218 -4.24 -57.60 19.88
CA ASP A 218 -3.14 -58.48 19.43
C ASP A 218 -2.56 -59.33 20.57
N GLN A 219 -2.52 -58.83 21.82
CA GLN A 219 -2.01 -59.59 22.96
C GLN A 219 -2.98 -60.68 23.47
N ASP A 220 -4.29 -60.50 23.29
CA ASP A 220 -5.28 -61.54 23.64
C ASP A 220 -5.39 -62.65 22.59
N GLN A 221 -5.09 -62.38 21.31
CA GLN A 221 -5.04 -63.43 20.28
C GLN A 221 -3.81 -64.33 20.41
N ASP A 222 -2.69 -63.82 20.92
CA ASP A 222 -1.47 -64.62 21.13
C ASP A 222 -1.62 -65.59 22.33
N LYS A 223 -2.35 -65.19 23.39
CA LYS A 223 -2.61 -66.06 24.55
C LYS A 223 -3.65 -67.16 24.33
N THR A 224 -4.52 -67.03 23.32
CA THR A 224 -5.56 -68.04 23.07
C THR A 224 -5.03 -69.23 22.25
N THR A 225 -3.84 -69.11 21.65
CA THR A 225 -3.21 -70.19 20.86
C THR A 225 -2.35 -71.12 21.71
N GLU A 226 -1.81 -70.65 22.85
CA GLU A 226 -0.94 -71.47 23.72
C GLU A 226 -1.69 -72.39 24.71
N THR A 227 -2.99 -72.23 24.95
CA THR A 227 -3.72 -73.09 25.93
C THR A 227 -4.34 -74.36 25.32
N ARG A 228 -4.20 -74.62 24.01
CA ARG A 228 -4.71 -75.85 23.37
C ARG A 228 -3.66 -76.93 23.08
N GLN A 229 -2.42 -76.76 23.54
CA GLN A 229 -1.32 -77.69 23.22
C GLN A 229 -0.78 -78.54 24.40
N ASN A 230 -1.36 -78.43 25.59
CA ASN A 230 -0.95 -79.22 26.78
C ASN A 230 -2.00 -80.22 27.26
N ASP A 231 -2.68 -80.91 26.34
CA ASP A 231 -3.47 -82.10 26.68
C ASP A 231 -3.19 -83.20 25.63
N LYS A 232 -2.06 -83.89 25.81
CA LYS A 232 -1.75 -85.22 25.27
C LYS A 232 -0.52 -85.83 25.94
#